data_AF-A0A1C5VTF3-F1
#
_entry.id   AF-A0A1C5VTF3-F1
#
_cell.length_a   1.000
_cell.length_b   1.000
_cell.length_c   1.000
_cell.angle_alpha   90.00
_cell.angle_beta   90.00
_cell.angle_gamma   90.00
#
_symmetry.space_group_name_H-M   'P 1'
#
loop_
_entity.id
_entity.type
_entity.pdbx_description
1 polymer ?
#
loop_
_entity_poly.entity_id
_entity_poly.type
_entity_poly.pdbx_seq_one_letter_code
_entity_poly.pdbx_strand_id
1 'polypeptide(L)'
;MQRTAGTEVTAMLKQGIDISAWQGNIDWDQVKNCIEAIIIRAGYGKNNIDQKWVPNVEAVRDSSLDVGAYWFSYAYTADMAYMEGCYAANAVKNKFGDRQIPIAFDLEYDSVAYAAKKGVKIGRAEATLFAIRFLTAVKEFGYRPMLYTNIDYIRNYFDLGVIRAAIPDLLLWVACWGSEPKDYNMAVWQYSSKGSVAGIIGNVDMDEVYVDMEIRDGVAVPAPAPVQENGRKQMRVTAKTWLNIREKPDVNSEDLGDLPAGTVITVDKIENGWAHFEGYCSAQWLKQ
;
A
#
# COMPACT_ATOMS: atom_id res chain seq x y z
N MET A 1 -44.87 -4.64 -15.23
CA MET A 1 -44.24 -3.77 -14.22
C MET A 1 -42.85 -4.33 -13.93
N GLN A 2 -41.83 -3.52 -14.18
CA GLN A 2 -40.42 -3.90 -14.23
C GLN A 2 -39.90 -4.43 -12.90
N ARG A 3 -39.14 -5.53 -12.97
CA ARG A 3 -38.19 -5.93 -11.93
C ARG A 3 -36.94 -5.07 -12.14
N THR A 4 -36.57 -4.28 -11.14
CA THR A 4 -35.33 -3.53 -11.10
C THR A 4 -34.17 -4.51 -10.94
N ALA A 5 -33.27 -4.55 -11.93
CA ALA A 5 -32.03 -5.29 -11.84
C ALA A 5 -31.12 -4.59 -10.83
N GLY A 6 -30.75 -5.30 -9.76
CA GLY A 6 -29.63 -4.91 -8.91
C GLY A 6 -28.34 -5.05 -9.72
N THR A 7 -27.55 -3.99 -9.77
CA THR A 7 -26.20 -4.03 -10.34
C THR A 7 -25.34 -4.88 -9.40
N GLU A 8 -25.07 -6.13 -9.78
CA GLU A 8 -23.97 -6.88 -9.17
C GLU A 8 -22.68 -6.10 -9.43
N VAL A 9 -22.02 -5.64 -8.37
CA VAL A 9 -20.64 -5.15 -8.47
C VAL A 9 -19.78 -6.41 -8.62
N THR A 10 -19.54 -6.81 -9.87
CA THR A 10 -18.55 -7.85 -10.16
C THR A 10 -17.21 -7.36 -9.61
N ALA A 11 -16.58 -8.15 -8.73
CA ALA A 11 -15.20 -7.88 -8.32
C ALA A 11 -14.35 -7.72 -9.59
N MET A 12 -13.67 -6.58 -9.72
CA MET A 12 -12.81 -6.27 -10.86
C MET A 12 -11.54 -7.10 -10.74
N LEU A 13 -11.60 -8.37 -11.15
CA LEU A 13 -10.44 -9.24 -11.26
C LEU A 13 -9.74 -8.92 -12.59
N LYS A 14 -8.58 -8.27 -12.51
CA LYS A 14 -7.70 -8.02 -13.66
C LYS A 14 -6.48 -8.95 -13.58
N GLN A 15 -6.13 -9.56 -14.71
CA GLN A 15 -4.88 -10.32 -14.80
C GLN A 15 -3.69 -9.37 -14.90
N GLY A 16 -2.76 -9.48 -13.95
CA GLY A 16 -1.60 -8.61 -13.84
C GLY A 16 -0.27 -9.35 -13.90
N ILE A 17 0.79 -8.56 -14.06
CA ILE A 17 2.19 -8.96 -13.86
C ILE A 17 2.95 -7.83 -13.18
N ASP A 18 4.05 -8.17 -12.52
CA ASP A 18 5.08 -7.21 -12.17
C ASP A 18 6.40 -7.50 -12.90
N ILE A 19 7.09 -6.43 -13.27
CA ILE A 19 8.28 -6.51 -14.13
C ILE A 19 9.38 -5.55 -13.70
N SER A 20 10.59 -5.85 -14.15
CA SER A 20 11.78 -5.01 -13.97
C SER A 20 12.75 -5.17 -15.13
N ALA A 21 14.00 -4.74 -14.96
CA ALA A 21 15.08 -5.07 -15.89
C ALA A 21 15.25 -6.57 -16.17
N TRP A 22 14.81 -7.45 -15.26
CA TRP A 22 14.97 -8.90 -15.39
C TRP A 22 14.22 -9.51 -16.57
N GLN A 23 13.09 -8.92 -16.99
CA GLN A 23 12.32 -9.41 -18.15
C GLN A 23 12.94 -8.98 -19.50
N GLY A 24 14.00 -8.17 -19.49
CA GLY A 24 14.77 -7.85 -20.69
C GLY A 24 13.97 -7.07 -21.73
N ASN A 25 13.83 -7.63 -22.94
CA ASN A 25 13.05 -7.04 -24.02
C ASN A 25 11.67 -7.70 -24.06
N ILE A 26 10.62 -6.88 -24.06
CA ILE A 26 9.23 -7.32 -24.03
C ILE A 26 8.57 -6.97 -25.37
N ASP A 27 7.83 -7.92 -25.93
CA ASP A 27 6.89 -7.66 -27.03
C ASP A 27 5.58 -7.14 -26.44
N TRP A 28 5.43 -5.82 -26.46
CA TRP A 28 4.31 -5.13 -25.83
C TRP A 28 2.98 -5.34 -26.54
N ASP A 29 2.97 -5.65 -27.83
CA ASP A 29 1.73 -5.91 -28.55
C ASP A 29 1.13 -7.24 -28.09
N GLN A 30 1.98 -8.25 -27.86
CA GLN A 30 1.54 -9.52 -27.29
C GLN A 30 1.09 -9.36 -25.82
N VAL A 31 1.86 -8.65 -25.00
CA VAL A 31 1.52 -8.45 -23.57
C VAL A 31 0.19 -7.71 -23.42
N LYS A 32 -0.05 -6.63 -24.16
CA LYS A 32 -1.29 -5.83 -24.08
C LYS A 32 -2.55 -6.60 -24.50
N ASN A 33 -2.41 -7.73 -25.17
CA ASN A 33 -3.53 -8.58 -25.57
C ASN A 33 -3.94 -9.60 -24.51
N CYS A 34 -3.13 -9.82 -23.47
CA CYS A 34 -3.37 -10.86 -22.47
C CYS A 34 -3.20 -10.41 -21.01
N ILE A 35 -2.67 -9.21 -20.79
CA ILE A 35 -2.51 -8.59 -19.47
C ILE A 35 -3.37 -7.34 -19.39
N GLU A 36 -3.88 -7.05 -18.20
CA GLU A 36 -4.77 -5.91 -17.92
C GLU A 36 -4.15 -4.92 -16.94
N ALA A 37 -3.21 -5.37 -16.09
CA ALA A 37 -2.51 -4.55 -15.12
C ALA A 37 -1.00 -4.84 -15.09
N ILE A 38 -0.19 -3.82 -14.83
CA ILE A 38 1.26 -3.97 -14.75
C ILE A 38 1.87 -3.14 -13.62
N ILE A 39 2.70 -3.76 -12.80
CA ILE A 39 3.48 -3.07 -11.75
C ILE A 39 4.96 -3.07 -12.17
N ILE A 40 5.57 -1.89 -12.31
CA ILE A 40 6.92 -1.76 -12.89
C ILE A 40 7.92 -1.29 -11.84
N ARG A 41 9.10 -1.94 -11.74
CA ARG A 41 10.16 -1.44 -10.87
C ARG A 41 10.64 -0.07 -11.34
N ALA A 42 10.42 0.96 -10.53
CA ALA A 42 10.93 2.29 -10.80
C ALA A 42 12.43 2.40 -10.51
N GLY A 43 12.89 1.70 -9.49
CA GLY A 43 14.29 1.70 -9.09
C GLY A 43 14.49 1.01 -7.76
N TYR A 44 15.68 1.23 -7.18
CA TYR A 44 16.10 0.58 -5.95
C TYR A 44 17.12 1.38 -5.15
N GLY A 45 17.09 1.22 -3.83
CA GLY A 45 18.05 1.80 -2.90
C GLY A 45 18.22 3.32 -3.07
N LYS A 46 19.47 3.79 -3.04
CA LYS A 46 19.80 5.23 -3.15
C LYS A 46 19.72 5.77 -4.58
N ASN A 47 18.49 6.02 -5.06
CA ASN A 47 18.18 6.66 -6.35
C ASN A 47 18.70 5.93 -7.59
N ASN A 48 18.80 4.59 -7.56
CA ASN A 48 19.15 3.82 -8.75
C ASN A 48 17.88 3.55 -9.55
N ILE A 49 17.68 4.27 -10.66
CA ILE A 49 16.55 4.02 -11.56
C ILE A 49 16.77 2.67 -12.27
N ASP A 50 15.72 1.85 -12.34
CA ASP A 50 15.78 0.56 -13.03
C ASP A 50 16.10 0.79 -14.53
N GLN A 51 17.00 -0.03 -15.08
CA GLN A 51 17.49 0.13 -16.44
C GLN A 51 16.39 0.00 -17.50
N LYS A 52 15.27 -0.65 -17.17
CA LYS A 52 14.10 -0.80 -18.03
C LYS A 52 12.92 0.07 -17.61
N TRP A 53 13.02 0.89 -16.57
CA TRP A 53 11.95 1.81 -16.15
C TRP A 53 11.42 2.64 -17.32
N VAL A 54 12.30 3.38 -18.00
CA VAL A 54 11.94 4.28 -19.09
C VAL A 54 11.26 3.55 -20.26
N PRO A 55 11.88 2.53 -20.90
CA PRO A 55 11.25 1.86 -22.04
C PRO A 55 9.97 1.09 -21.67
N ASN A 56 9.89 0.52 -20.46
CA ASN A 56 8.69 -0.19 -20.04
C ASN A 56 7.52 0.78 -19.83
N VAL A 57 7.77 1.90 -19.15
CA VAL A 57 6.76 2.93 -18.92
C VAL A 57 6.29 3.58 -20.22
N GLU A 58 7.21 3.91 -21.13
CA GLU A 58 6.85 4.52 -22.42
C GLU A 58 5.98 3.59 -23.27
N ALA A 59 6.14 2.27 -23.12
CA ALA A 59 5.30 1.31 -23.82
C ALA A 59 3.86 1.23 -23.28
N VAL A 60 3.63 1.47 -21.98
CA VAL A 60 2.33 1.23 -21.34
C VAL A 60 1.59 2.49 -20.91
N ARG A 61 2.28 3.64 -20.77
CA ARG A 61 1.71 4.85 -20.16
C ARG A 61 0.41 5.33 -20.81
N ASP A 62 0.34 5.25 -22.13
CA ASP A 62 -0.78 5.73 -22.96
C ASP A 62 -1.68 4.56 -23.43
N SER A 63 -1.52 3.38 -22.82
CA SER A 63 -2.32 2.19 -23.12
C SER A 63 -3.54 2.05 -22.19
N SER A 64 -4.37 1.03 -22.46
CA SER A 64 -5.49 0.68 -21.59
C SER A 64 -5.09 -0.03 -20.31
N LEU A 65 -3.81 -0.43 -20.16
CA LEU A 65 -3.34 -1.11 -18.96
C LEU A 65 -3.44 -0.21 -17.73
N ASP A 66 -3.81 -0.84 -16.63
CA ASP A 66 -3.62 -0.31 -15.29
C ASP A 66 -2.13 -0.35 -14.94
N VAL A 67 -1.57 0.75 -14.44
CA VAL A 67 -0.14 0.84 -14.13
C VAL A 67 0.08 1.14 -12.65
N GLY A 68 1.00 0.39 -12.05
CA GLY A 68 1.62 0.69 -10.76
C GLY A 68 3.14 0.75 -10.87
N ALA A 69 3.78 1.21 -9.81
CA ALA A 69 5.23 1.17 -9.68
C ALA A 69 5.64 0.52 -8.36
N TYR A 70 6.86 0.00 -8.28
CA TYR A 70 7.47 -0.40 -7.01
C TYR A 70 8.93 0.06 -6.89
N TRP A 71 9.40 0.14 -5.65
CA TRP A 71 10.78 0.47 -5.33
C TRP A 71 11.39 -0.57 -4.42
N PHE A 72 12.42 -1.26 -4.90
CA PHE A 72 13.14 -2.24 -4.10
C PHE A 72 14.04 -1.54 -3.09
N SER A 73 13.73 -1.67 -1.82
CA SER A 73 14.33 -0.93 -0.74
C SER A 73 15.66 -1.53 -0.29
N TYR A 74 16.65 -0.67 -0.08
CA TYR A 74 17.87 -1.01 0.66
C TYR A 74 18.04 -0.11 1.89
N ALA A 75 16.95 0.53 2.32
CA ALA A 75 16.94 1.35 3.51
C ALA A 75 17.19 0.50 4.77
N TYR A 76 18.14 0.96 5.59
CA TYR A 76 18.40 0.43 6.92
C TYR A 76 18.24 1.51 8.00
N THR A 77 17.62 2.63 7.65
CA THR A 77 17.20 3.70 8.57
C THR A 77 15.88 4.30 8.09
N ALA A 78 15.14 4.92 9.01
CA ALA A 78 13.88 5.61 8.73
C ALA A 78 14.02 6.75 7.69
N ASP A 79 15.12 7.51 7.76
CA ASP A 79 15.38 8.61 6.83
C ASP A 79 15.72 8.10 5.43
N MET A 80 16.48 7.00 5.33
CA MET A 80 16.71 6.35 4.05
C MET A 80 15.40 5.87 3.43
N ALA A 81 14.52 5.24 4.20
CA ALA A 81 13.24 4.75 3.69
C ALA A 81 12.35 5.90 3.17
N TYR A 82 12.32 7.02 3.89
CA TYR A 82 11.63 8.23 3.42
C TYR A 82 12.23 8.76 2.11
N MET A 83 13.56 8.88 2.03
CA MET A 83 14.26 9.34 0.82
C MET A 83 14.03 8.41 -0.37
N GLU A 84 13.98 7.09 -0.15
CA GLU A 84 13.65 6.12 -1.18
C GLU A 84 12.22 6.30 -1.70
N GLY A 85 11.27 6.61 -0.82
CA GLY A 85 9.91 7.00 -1.22
C GLY A 85 9.88 8.26 -2.08
N CYS A 86 10.69 9.28 -1.75
CA CYS A 86 10.84 10.46 -2.59
C CYS A 86 11.44 10.14 -3.97
N TYR A 87 12.44 9.26 -4.05
CA TYR A 87 13.03 8.85 -5.33
C TYR A 87 12.01 8.11 -6.20
N ALA A 88 11.27 7.18 -5.60
CA ALA A 88 10.20 6.45 -6.28
C ALA A 88 9.11 7.39 -6.81
N ALA A 89 8.61 8.28 -5.95
CA ALA A 89 7.60 9.27 -6.32
C ALA A 89 8.09 10.22 -7.42
N ASN A 90 9.34 10.67 -7.36
CA ASN A 90 9.93 11.52 -8.40
C ASN A 90 10.09 10.78 -9.74
N ALA A 91 10.49 9.51 -9.72
CA ALA A 91 10.58 8.68 -10.92
C ALA A 91 9.22 8.52 -11.60
N VAL A 92 8.16 8.32 -10.81
CA VAL A 92 6.77 8.28 -11.28
C VAL A 92 6.32 9.65 -11.81
N LYS A 93 6.55 10.73 -11.07
CA LYS A 93 6.16 12.09 -11.48
C LYS A 93 6.71 12.49 -12.83
N ASN A 94 7.97 12.14 -13.10
CA ASN A 94 8.63 12.45 -14.37
C ASN A 94 8.03 11.72 -15.58
N LYS A 95 7.22 10.67 -15.37
CA LYS A 95 6.64 9.86 -16.46
C LYS A 95 5.12 9.89 -16.51
N PHE A 96 4.46 10.01 -15.36
CA PHE A 96 3.00 9.96 -15.21
C PHE A 96 2.38 11.27 -14.71
N GLY A 97 3.19 12.29 -14.40
CA GLY A 97 2.68 13.53 -13.83
C GLY A 97 1.93 13.27 -12.53
N ASP A 98 0.77 13.89 -12.34
CA ASP A 98 -0.03 13.78 -11.11
C ASP A 98 -1.08 12.66 -11.16
N ARG A 99 -0.95 11.70 -12.10
CA ARG A 99 -1.81 10.51 -12.17
C ARG A 99 -1.62 9.67 -10.90
N GLN A 100 -2.70 9.46 -10.14
CA GLN A 100 -2.67 8.75 -8.87
C GLN A 100 -2.57 7.23 -9.06
N ILE A 101 -1.37 6.76 -9.34
CA ILE A 101 -1.02 5.34 -9.39
C ILE A 101 -0.46 4.84 -8.05
N PRO A 102 -0.51 3.53 -7.75
CA PRO A 102 0.13 2.95 -6.60
C PRO A 102 1.65 2.91 -6.75
N ILE A 103 2.34 3.22 -5.66
CA ILE A 103 3.78 3.05 -5.52
C ILE A 103 4.04 2.11 -4.35
N ALA A 104 4.55 0.92 -4.66
CA ALA A 104 4.85 -0.11 -3.67
C ALA A 104 6.20 0.10 -2.99
N PHE A 105 6.18 0.03 -1.65
CA PHE A 105 7.37 -0.27 -0.86
C PHE A 105 7.65 -1.77 -0.93
N ASP A 106 8.85 -2.13 -1.36
CA ASP A 106 9.29 -3.51 -1.46
C ASP A 106 10.56 -3.71 -0.61
N LEU A 107 10.43 -4.36 0.54
CA LEU A 107 11.55 -4.69 1.44
C LEU A 107 11.52 -6.18 1.71
N GLU A 108 12.58 -6.87 1.29
CA GLU A 108 12.68 -8.34 1.31
C GLU A 108 13.97 -8.83 1.98
N TYR A 109 14.20 -10.14 1.90
CA TYR A 109 15.33 -10.80 2.56
C TYR A 109 16.68 -10.21 2.14
N ASP A 110 16.82 -9.80 0.88
CA ASP A 110 18.03 -9.13 0.38
C ASP A 110 18.24 -7.75 1.02
N SER A 111 17.16 -7.01 1.32
CA SER A 111 17.20 -5.76 2.07
C SER A 111 17.69 -6.00 3.50
N VAL A 112 17.17 -7.03 4.17
CA VAL A 112 17.57 -7.42 5.53
C VAL A 112 19.03 -7.88 5.56
N ALA A 113 19.45 -8.70 4.59
CA ALA A 113 20.83 -9.16 4.47
C ALA A 113 21.79 -8.01 4.17
N TYR A 114 21.38 -7.04 3.36
CA TYR A 114 22.14 -5.83 3.09
C TYR A 114 22.32 -4.99 4.35
N ALA A 115 21.25 -4.74 5.11
CA ALA A 115 21.30 -4.01 6.38
C ALA A 115 22.24 -4.69 7.39
N ALA A 116 22.21 -6.02 7.49
CA ALA A 116 23.10 -6.78 8.36
C ALA A 116 24.58 -6.56 8.00
N LYS A 117 24.92 -6.49 6.70
CA LYS A 117 26.28 -6.14 6.23
C LYS A 117 26.68 -4.70 6.60
N LYS A 118 25.72 -3.84 6.93
CA LYS A 118 25.93 -2.48 7.45
C LYS A 118 25.92 -2.42 8.99
N GLY A 119 25.83 -3.56 9.67
CA GLY A 119 25.78 -3.64 11.12
C GLY A 119 24.41 -3.29 11.71
N VAL A 120 23.36 -3.26 10.87
CA VAL A 120 21.99 -2.96 11.29
C VAL A 120 21.13 -4.21 11.23
N LYS A 121 20.46 -4.53 12.33
CA LYS A 121 19.43 -5.58 12.36
C LYS A 121 18.09 -4.93 12.09
N ILE A 122 17.41 -5.36 11.03
CA ILE A 122 16.01 -4.99 10.78
C ILE A 122 15.13 -6.02 11.49
N GLY A 123 14.46 -5.60 12.56
CA GLY A 123 13.40 -6.36 13.20
C GLY A 123 12.02 -5.86 12.78
N ARG A 124 10.99 -6.39 13.44
CA ARG A 124 9.59 -6.04 13.16
C ARG A 124 9.31 -4.55 13.34
N ALA A 125 9.83 -3.93 14.39
CA ALA A 125 9.65 -2.51 14.64
C ALA A 125 10.32 -1.65 13.57
N GLU A 126 11.56 -1.99 13.18
CA GLU A 126 12.31 -1.26 12.16
C GLU A 126 11.66 -1.37 10.78
N ALA A 127 11.30 -2.59 10.33
CA ALA A 127 10.64 -2.79 9.05
C ALA A 127 9.30 -2.07 8.97
N THR A 128 8.50 -2.13 10.05
CA THR A 128 7.23 -1.38 10.18
C THR A 128 7.46 0.12 10.05
N LEU A 129 8.44 0.67 10.78
CA LEU A 129 8.77 2.09 10.70
C LEU A 129 9.24 2.48 9.29
N PHE A 130 10.09 1.67 8.65
CA PHE A 130 10.59 1.97 7.31
C PHE A 130 9.48 1.99 6.28
N ALA A 131 8.54 1.03 6.35
CA ALA A 131 7.35 1.03 5.52
C ALA A 131 6.55 2.32 5.70
N ILE A 132 6.24 2.71 6.95
CA ILE A 132 5.50 3.95 7.22
C ILE A 132 6.22 5.17 6.63
N ARG A 133 7.53 5.27 6.78
CA ARG A 133 8.32 6.41 6.27
C ARG A 133 8.32 6.47 4.75
N PHE A 134 8.52 5.37 4.06
CA PHE A 134 8.43 5.31 2.60
C PHE A 134 7.03 5.68 2.11
N LEU A 135 6.01 5.06 2.68
CA LEU A 135 4.60 5.24 2.28
C LEU A 135 4.10 6.66 2.56
N THR A 136 4.60 7.29 3.62
CA THR A 136 4.35 8.72 3.90
C THR A 136 4.88 9.59 2.76
N ALA A 137 6.12 9.38 2.32
CA ALA A 137 6.70 10.15 1.22
C ALA A 137 5.91 9.97 -0.08
N VAL A 138 5.48 8.75 -0.41
CA VAL A 138 4.61 8.46 -1.55
C VAL A 138 3.32 9.28 -1.49
N LYS A 139 2.67 9.31 -0.33
CA LYS A 139 1.42 10.03 -0.11
C LYS A 139 1.59 11.55 -0.16
N GLU A 140 2.68 12.08 0.37
CA GLU A 140 3.01 13.52 0.31
C GLU A 140 3.19 14.02 -1.14
N PHE A 141 3.60 13.15 -2.05
CA PHE A 141 3.67 13.44 -3.49
C PHE A 141 2.34 13.26 -4.23
N GLY A 142 1.28 12.82 -3.54
CA GLY A 142 -0.06 12.64 -4.10
C GLY A 142 -0.31 11.29 -4.76
N TYR A 143 0.57 10.30 -4.57
CA TYR A 143 0.40 8.95 -5.09
C TYR A 143 -0.22 8.01 -4.05
N ARG A 144 -0.67 6.84 -4.52
CA ARG A 144 -1.35 5.86 -3.67
C ARG A 144 -0.31 4.97 -2.97
N PRO A 145 -0.26 4.93 -1.63
CA PRO A 145 0.70 4.11 -0.92
C PRO A 145 0.34 2.62 -1.02
N MET A 146 1.28 1.79 -1.46
CA MET A 146 1.12 0.33 -1.53
C MET A 146 2.26 -0.35 -0.78
N LEU A 147 1.97 -1.43 -0.06
CA LEU A 147 2.98 -2.27 0.57
C LEU A 147 3.02 -3.61 -0.15
N TYR A 148 4.18 -3.95 -0.74
CA TYR A 148 4.47 -5.33 -1.12
C TYR A 148 4.95 -6.11 0.10
N THR A 149 4.49 -7.35 0.23
CA THR A 149 4.90 -8.26 1.30
C THR A 149 4.62 -9.71 0.92
N ASN A 150 5.17 -10.65 1.68
CA ASN A 150 4.72 -12.05 1.67
C ASN A 150 4.22 -12.47 3.06
N ILE A 151 3.73 -13.71 3.19
CA ILE A 151 3.16 -14.23 4.46
C ILE A 151 4.18 -14.23 5.62
N ASP A 152 5.45 -14.50 5.33
CA ASP A 152 6.49 -14.46 6.36
C ASP A 152 6.73 -13.04 6.85
N TYR A 153 6.82 -12.08 5.93
CA TYR A 153 7.01 -10.66 6.26
C TYR A 153 5.84 -10.09 7.05
N ILE A 154 4.60 -10.43 6.70
CA ILE A 154 3.42 -10.04 7.50
C ILE A 154 3.54 -10.54 8.95
N ARG A 155 3.98 -11.79 9.14
CA ARG A 155 4.06 -12.41 10.47
C ARG A 155 5.25 -11.90 11.28
N ASN A 156 6.40 -11.70 10.63
CA ASN A 156 7.67 -11.56 11.32
C ASN A 156 8.30 -10.16 11.21
N TYR A 157 7.91 -9.35 10.22
CA TYR A 157 8.54 -8.05 9.93
C TYR A 157 7.57 -6.87 9.93
N PHE A 158 6.35 -7.02 9.43
CA PHE A 158 5.41 -5.90 9.32
C PHE A 158 4.26 -5.99 10.31
N ASP A 159 4.11 -4.92 11.09
CA ASP A 159 2.89 -4.70 11.84
C ASP A 159 1.84 -3.98 11.00
N LEU A 160 1.01 -4.77 10.30
CA LEU A 160 -0.02 -4.23 9.43
C LEU A 160 -1.04 -3.35 10.17
N GLY A 161 -1.31 -3.61 11.45
CA GLY A 161 -2.20 -2.76 12.25
C GLY A 161 -1.62 -1.35 12.40
N VAL A 162 -0.36 -1.26 12.82
CA VAL A 162 0.36 0.01 12.97
C VAL A 162 0.53 0.73 11.62
N ILE A 163 0.88 0.00 10.55
CA ILE A 163 1.04 0.61 9.22
C ILE A 163 -0.30 1.16 8.72
N ARG A 164 -1.41 0.42 8.87
CA ARG A 164 -2.75 0.90 8.45
C ARG A 164 -3.24 2.06 9.30
N ALA A 165 -2.91 2.10 10.59
CA ALA A 165 -3.21 3.26 11.44
C ALA A 165 -2.49 4.53 10.95
N ALA A 166 -1.22 4.40 10.53
CA ALA A 166 -0.45 5.51 9.98
C ALA A 166 -0.83 5.86 8.53
N ILE A 167 -1.21 4.86 7.72
CA ILE A 167 -1.53 4.96 6.30
C ILE A 167 -2.93 4.35 6.05
N PRO A 168 -4.03 5.08 6.33
CA PRO A 168 -5.38 4.51 6.29
C PRO A 168 -5.85 4.05 4.90
N ASP A 169 -5.28 4.61 3.85
CA ASP A 169 -5.52 4.32 2.44
C ASP A 169 -4.51 3.31 1.84
N LEU A 170 -3.84 2.54 2.70
CA LEU A 170 -2.86 1.54 2.29
C LEU A 170 -3.46 0.46 1.40
N LEU A 171 -2.90 0.34 0.19
CA LEU A 171 -3.07 -0.83 -0.66
C LEU A 171 -2.08 -1.92 -0.25
N LEU A 172 -2.52 -3.18 -0.30
CA LEU A 172 -1.69 -4.32 0.07
C LEU A 172 -1.49 -5.24 -1.14
N TRP A 173 -0.23 -5.47 -1.49
CA TRP A 173 0.19 -6.41 -2.51
C TRP A 173 0.88 -7.60 -1.82
N VAL A 174 0.28 -8.78 -1.88
CA VAL A 174 0.76 -9.95 -1.12
C VAL A 174 1.22 -11.05 -2.07
N ALA A 175 2.45 -11.51 -1.89
CA ALA A 175 2.97 -12.71 -2.50
C ALA A 175 2.63 -13.96 -1.67
N CYS A 176 1.93 -14.90 -2.30
CA CYS A 176 1.68 -16.22 -1.74
C CYS A 176 1.44 -17.24 -2.85
N TRP A 177 2.24 -18.30 -2.87
CA TRP A 177 2.15 -19.34 -3.89
C TRP A 177 1.16 -20.42 -3.49
N GLY A 178 0.26 -20.79 -4.39
CA GLY A 178 -0.78 -21.80 -4.15
C GLY A 178 -2.14 -21.17 -3.92
N SER A 179 -2.67 -21.27 -2.70
CA SER A 179 -4.01 -20.74 -2.38
C SER A 179 -3.98 -19.26 -2.02
N GLU A 180 -4.98 -18.53 -2.50
CA GLU A 180 -5.21 -17.12 -2.17
C GLU A 180 -5.28 -16.90 -0.64
N PRO A 181 -4.51 -15.97 -0.09
CA PRO A 181 -4.56 -15.66 1.33
C PRO A 181 -5.69 -14.64 1.62
N LYS A 182 -6.94 -15.13 1.62
CA LYS A 182 -8.18 -14.33 1.70
C LYS A 182 -8.31 -13.42 2.93
N ASP A 183 -7.52 -13.66 3.97
CA ASP A 183 -7.65 -12.95 5.26
C ASP A 183 -7.05 -11.53 5.25
N TYR A 184 -6.37 -11.10 4.18
CA TYR A 184 -5.57 -9.86 4.19
C TYR A 184 -6.19 -8.64 3.47
N ASN A 185 -7.38 -8.78 2.90
CA ASN A 185 -8.06 -7.72 2.12
C ASN A 185 -7.09 -7.03 1.14
N MET A 186 -6.60 -7.81 0.17
CA MET A 186 -5.51 -7.43 -0.71
C MET A 186 -6.01 -6.62 -1.88
N ALA A 187 -5.21 -5.64 -2.30
CA ALA A 187 -5.39 -4.95 -3.57
C ALA A 187 -4.85 -5.79 -4.73
N VAL A 188 -3.75 -6.50 -4.49
CA VAL A 188 -3.06 -7.33 -5.47
C VAL A 188 -2.58 -8.62 -4.80
N TRP A 189 -2.81 -9.77 -5.43
CA TRP A 189 -2.25 -11.05 -5.03
C TRP A 189 -1.24 -11.52 -6.08
N GLN A 190 0.04 -11.57 -5.71
CA GLN A 190 1.07 -12.23 -6.52
C GLN A 190 1.01 -13.74 -6.25
N TYR A 191 0.52 -14.50 -7.22
CA TYR A 191 0.17 -15.91 -7.05
C TYR A 191 1.18 -16.88 -7.67
N SER A 192 2.09 -16.38 -8.52
CA SER A 192 3.16 -17.18 -9.11
C SER A 192 4.37 -16.34 -9.48
N SER A 193 5.57 -16.92 -9.39
CA SER A 193 6.83 -16.39 -9.96
C SER A 193 7.33 -17.18 -11.16
N LYS A 194 6.46 -18.04 -11.70
CA LYS A 194 6.75 -18.97 -12.80
C LYS A 194 5.73 -18.84 -13.93
N GLY A 195 5.13 -17.65 -14.06
CA GLY A 195 4.22 -17.34 -15.13
C GLY A 195 4.89 -17.41 -16.49
N SER A 196 4.09 -17.72 -17.51
CA SER A 196 4.50 -17.67 -18.91
C SER A 196 3.51 -16.78 -19.65
N VAL A 197 3.97 -15.59 -20.06
CA VAL A 197 3.15 -14.57 -20.72
C VAL A 197 3.67 -14.35 -22.13
N ALA A 198 2.75 -14.30 -23.10
CA ALA A 198 3.09 -14.02 -24.49
C ALA A 198 3.83 -12.68 -24.60
N GLY A 199 4.97 -12.68 -25.28
CA GLY A 199 5.82 -11.50 -25.42
C GLY A 199 6.89 -11.31 -24.34
N ILE A 200 6.94 -12.16 -23.31
CA ILE A 200 8.01 -12.18 -22.30
C ILE A 200 8.79 -13.49 -22.40
N ILE A 201 10.12 -13.39 -22.47
CA ILE A 201 10.99 -14.56 -22.49
C ILE A 201 11.30 -15.00 -21.06
N GLY A 202 11.06 -16.26 -20.75
CA GLY A 202 11.30 -16.84 -19.43
C GLY A 202 10.13 -16.63 -18.48
N ASN A 203 10.40 -16.72 -17.19
CA ASN A 203 9.38 -16.58 -16.17
C ASN A 203 9.04 -15.10 -15.92
N VAL A 204 7.77 -14.85 -15.61
CA VAL A 204 7.30 -13.57 -15.08
C VAL A 204 6.43 -13.81 -13.85
N ASP A 205 6.48 -12.86 -12.93
CA ASP A 205 5.62 -12.85 -11.76
C ASP A 205 4.19 -12.52 -12.21
N MET A 206 3.21 -13.23 -11.64
CA MET A 206 1.80 -13.15 -12.02
C MET A 206 0.97 -12.65 -10.86
N ASP A 207 0.09 -11.71 -11.18
CA ASP A 207 -0.77 -11.04 -10.22
C ASP A 207 -2.25 -11.17 -10.57
N GLU A 208 -3.07 -11.22 -9.54
CA GLU A 208 -4.50 -10.91 -9.60
C GLU A 208 -4.73 -9.56 -8.94
N VAL A 209 -5.26 -8.60 -9.67
CA VAL A 209 -5.55 -7.25 -9.19
C VAL A 209 -7.04 -7.13 -8.92
N TYR A 210 -7.41 -6.71 -7.70
CA TYR A 210 -8.79 -6.63 -7.22
C TYR A 210 -9.34 -5.20 -7.10
N VAL A 211 -8.51 -4.21 -7.38
CA VAL A 211 -8.83 -2.78 -7.29
C VAL A 211 -8.54 -2.09 -8.61
N ASP A 212 -9.14 -0.92 -8.82
CA ASP A 212 -8.64 -0.03 -9.85
C ASP A 212 -7.27 0.52 -9.39
N MET A 213 -6.22 0.28 -10.18
CA MET A 213 -4.87 0.76 -9.87
C MET A 213 -4.73 2.24 -10.24
N GLU A 214 -5.67 2.84 -10.95
CA GLU A 214 -5.54 4.22 -11.40
C GLU A 214 -6.82 5.02 -11.17
N ILE A 215 -6.69 6.23 -10.63
CA ILE A 215 -7.84 7.15 -10.58
C ILE A 215 -7.80 7.98 -11.87
N ARG A 216 -8.66 7.64 -12.82
CA ARG A 216 -8.90 8.41 -14.07
C ARG A 216 -10.16 9.28 -13.90
N ASP A 217 -10.13 10.52 -14.40
CA ASP A 217 -11.28 11.44 -14.44
C ASP A 217 -11.97 11.80 -13.10
N GLY A 218 -11.23 11.73 -11.99
CA GLY A 218 -11.71 12.22 -10.69
C GLY A 218 -12.82 11.37 -10.04
N VAL A 219 -13.03 10.13 -10.51
CA VAL A 219 -13.91 9.17 -9.84
C VAL A 219 -13.13 7.91 -9.51
N ALA A 220 -12.83 7.72 -8.22
CA ALA A 220 -12.48 6.41 -7.70
C ALA A 220 -13.76 5.56 -7.62
N VAL A 221 -13.73 4.34 -8.18
CA VAL A 221 -14.70 3.30 -7.80
C VAL A 221 -14.41 2.91 -6.35
N PRO A 222 -15.40 2.88 -5.46
CA PRO A 222 -15.18 2.61 -4.04
C PRO A 222 -14.58 1.22 -3.84
N ALA A 223 -13.65 1.11 -2.89
CA ALA A 223 -13.27 -0.16 -2.28
C ALA A 223 -14.53 -0.96 -1.91
N PRO A 224 -14.48 -2.31 -1.91
CA PRO A 224 -15.61 -3.12 -1.47
C PRO A 224 -16.10 -2.61 -0.10
N ALA A 225 -17.42 -2.51 0.04
CA ALA A 225 -18.05 -1.96 1.22
C ALA A 225 -17.51 -2.64 2.49
N PRO A 226 -17.28 -1.88 3.58
CA PRO A 226 -16.87 -2.46 4.85
C PRO A 226 -17.86 -3.55 5.25
N VAL A 227 -17.31 -4.68 5.69
CA VAL A 227 -18.06 -5.69 6.46
C VAL A 227 -18.76 -4.95 7.59
N GLN A 228 -20.08 -5.12 7.69
CA GLN A 228 -20.83 -4.58 8.81
C GLN A 228 -20.36 -5.24 10.10
N GLU A 229 -19.54 -4.55 10.88
CA GLU A 229 -19.39 -4.83 12.30
C GLU A 229 -20.36 -3.97 13.09
N ASN A 230 -21.34 -4.65 13.68
CA ASN A 230 -22.39 -4.07 14.51
C ASN A 230 -21.83 -3.16 15.62
N GLY A 231 -22.17 -1.86 15.55
CA GLY A 231 -22.25 -0.98 16.72
C GLY A 231 -21.12 0.03 16.96
N ARG A 232 -20.02 0.01 16.19
CA ARG A 232 -18.90 0.97 16.35
C ARG A 232 -19.10 2.23 15.50
N LYS A 233 -18.74 3.40 16.04
CA LYS A 233 -18.90 4.70 15.34
C LYS A 233 -17.55 5.29 14.97
N GLN A 234 -17.36 5.69 13.71
CA GLN A 234 -16.22 6.51 13.31
C GLN A 234 -16.42 7.95 13.81
N MET A 235 -15.40 8.53 14.42
CA MET A 235 -15.44 9.90 14.93
C MET A 235 -14.13 10.63 14.65
N ARG A 236 -14.22 11.90 14.27
CA ARG A 236 -13.10 12.77 13.93
C ARG A 236 -12.65 13.61 15.13
N VAL A 237 -11.34 13.69 15.34
CA VAL A 237 -10.70 14.57 16.31
C VAL A 237 -10.84 16.03 15.88
N THR A 238 -11.40 16.84 16.78
CA THR A 238 -11.68 18.28 16.60
C THR A 238 -10.84 19.18 17.51
N ALA A 239 -9.94 18.58 18.31
CA ALA A 239 -8.93 19.33 19.04
C ALA A 239 -8.08 20.16 18.06
N LYS A 240 -7.60 21.33 18.49
CA LYS A 240 -6.92 22.29 17.60
C LYS A 240 -5.60 21.77 17.03
N THR A 241 -4.90 20.92 17.76
CA THR A 241 -3.57 20.42 17.41
C THR A 241 -3.46 18.92 17.62
N TRP A 242 -3.62 18.45 18.86
CA TRP A 242 -3.61 17.02 19.18
C TRP A 242 -4.62 16.69 20.29
N LEU A 243 -5.03 15.43 20.36
CA LEU A 243 -5.88 14.86 21.40
C LEU A 243 -5.15 13.68 22.04
N ASN A 244 -4.85 13.82 23.32
CA ASN A 244 -4.06 12.83 24.05
C ASN A 244 -4.81 11.51 24.28
N ILE A 245 -4.06 10.40 24.23
CA ILE A 245 -4.50 9.02 24.40
C ILE A 245 -3.95 8.50 25.73
N ARG A 246 -4.83 7.87 26.50
CA ARG A 246 -4.56 7.35 27.85
C ARG A 246 -4.82 5.86 27.91
N GLU A 247 -4.07 5.14 28.73
CA GLU A 247 -4.29 3.70 28.97
C GLU A 247 -5.64 3.43 29.65
N LYS A 248 -6.12 4.35 30.49
CA LYS A 248 -7.39 4.29 31.22
C LYS A 248 -8.19 5.59 31.03
N PRO A 249 -9.51 5.64 31.31
CA PRO A 249 -10.31 6.87 31.21
C PRO A 249 -10.02 7.84 32.37
N ASP A 250 -8.75 8.17 32.57
CA ASP A 250 -8.20 9.02 33.61
C ASP A 250 -7.03 9.80 33.01
N VAL A 251 -7.06 11.13 33.17
CA VAL A 251 -6.02 12.03 32.69
C VAL A 251 -4.65 11.79 33.32
N ASN A 252 -4.59 11.08 34.46
CA ASN A 252 -3.34 10.74 35.14
C ASN A 252 -2.83 9.34 34.81
N SER A 253 -3.57 8.55 34.02
CA SER A 253 -3.09 7.25 33.58
C SER A 253 -1.98 7.37 32.53
N GLU A 254 -1.32 6.24 32.26
CA GLU A 254 -0.19 6.18 31.34
C GLU A 254 -0.53 6.83 30.00
N ASP A 255 0.39 7.70 29.56
CA ASP A 255 0.28 8.43 28.31
C ASP A 255 0.70 7.52 27.16
N LEU A 256 -0.25 7.21 26.27
CA LEU A 256 -0.03 6.33 25.12
C LEU A 256 0.26 7.12 23.84
N GLY A 257 0.39 8.44 23.93
CA GLY A 257 0.66 9.33 22.81
C GLY A 257 -0.55 10.20 22.44
N ASP A 258 -0.51 10.80 21.26
CA ASP A 258 -1.52 11.78 20.84
C ASP A 258 -2.09 11.49 19.44
N LEU A 259 -3.38 11.77 19.28
CA LEU A 259 -4.06 11.80 17.99
C LEU A 259 -3.98 13.20 17.37
N PRO A 260 -3.46 13.37 16.15
CA PRO A 260 -3.51 14.63 15.44
C PRO A 260 -4.93 15.17 15.22
N ALA A 261 -5.08 16.50 15.16
CA ALA A 261 -6.31 17.15 14.71
C ALA A 261 -6.77 16.59 13.36
N GLY A 262 -8.06 16.29 13.24
CA GLY A 262 -8.64 15.73 12.01
C GLY A 262 -8.50 14.21 11.86
N THR A 263 -7.75 13.52 12.74
CA THR A 263 -7.69 12.05 12.78
C THR A 263 -9.07 11.45 12.97
N VAL A 264 -9.41 10.39 12.22
CA VAL A 264 -10.65 9.65 12.40
C VAL A 264 -10.34 8.35 13.12
N ILE A 265 -11.01 8.12 14.25
CA ILE A 265 -10.87 6.90 15.06
C ILE A 265 -12.19 6.14 15.07
N THR A 266 -12.11 4.82 15.22
CA THR A 266 -13.28 3.96 15.43
C THR A 266 -13.51 3.83 16.93
N VAL A 267 -14.59 4.43 17.43
CA VAL A 267 -14.94 4.40 18.84
C VAL A 267 -15.84 3.19 19.11
N ASP A 268 -15.39 2.32 20.01
CA ASP A 268 -16.13 1.17 20.51
C ASP A 268 -17.31 1.61 21.38
N LYS A 269 -17.04 2.54 22.31
CA LYS A 269 -18.02 3.07 23.25
C LYS A 269 -17.62 4.45 23.76
N ILE A 270 -18.60 5.26 24.15
CA ILE A 270 -18.40 6.48 24.92
C ILE A 270 -19.08 6.31 26.26
N GLU A 271 -18.32 6.50 27.33
CA GLU A 271 -18.80 6.35 28.70
C GLU A 271 -18.13 7.39 29.59
N ASN A 272 -18.92 8.11 30.39
CA ASN A 272 -18.43 9.13 31.32
C ASN A 272 -17.48 10.18 30.69
N GLY A 273 -17.74 10.58 29.44
CA GLY A 273 -16.96 11.61 28.73
C GLY A 273 -15.67 11.10 28.08
N TRP A 274 -15.41 9.80 28.10
CA TRP A 274 -14.27 9.15 27.45
C TRP A 274 -14.73 8.26 26.31
N ALA A 275 -14.01 8.32 25.20
CA ALA A 275 -14.16 7.43 24.07
C ALA A 275 -13.13 6.31 24.16
N HIS A 276 -13.59 5.07 24.04
CA HIS A 276 -12.78 3.87 24.00
C HIS A 276 -12.54 3.42 22.56
N PHE A 277 -11.30 3.07 22.25
CA PHE A 277 -10.88 2.41 21.02
C PHE A 277 -9.77 1.40 21.41
N GLU A 278 -8.54 1.59 20.95
CA GLU A 278 -7.34 0.89 21.42
C GLU A 278 -6.70 1.55 22.67
N GLY A 279 -7.32 2.64 23.16
CA GLY A 279 -7.01 3.39 24.37
C GLY A 279 -8.19 4.32 24.70
N TYR A 280 -7.97 5.31 25.58
CA TYR A 280 -8.99 6.27 25.98
C TYR A 280 -8.62 7.70 25.58
N CYS A 281 -9.55 8.43 24.97
CA CYS A 281 -9.40 9.88 24.75
C CYS A 281 -10.68 10.63 25.14
N SER A 282 -10.56 11.95 25.37
CA SER A 282 -11.72 12.75 25.81
C SER A 282 -12.73 12.93 24.67
N ALA A 283 -13.94 12.42 24.87
CA ALA A 283 -15.00 12.37 23.85
C ALA A 283 -15.52 13.75 23.43
N GLN A 284 -15.32 14.79 24.26
CA GLN A 284 -15.73 16.16 23.91
C GLN A 284 -14.99 16.72 22.69
N TRP A 285 -13.83 16.15 22.37
CA TRP A 285 -13.02 16.53 21.20
C TRP A 285 -13.29 15.65 19.99
N LEU A 286 -14.33 14.83 20.02
CA LEU A 286 -14.72 13.97 18.91
C LEU A 286 -16.06 14.42 18.33
N LYS A 287 -16.17 14.40 17.00
CA LYS A 287 -17.43 14.59 16.28
C LYS A 287 -17.64 13.45 15.30
N GLN A 288 -18.89 12.99 15.21
CA GLN A 288 -19.30 12.04 14.17
C GLN A 288 -19.35 12.74 12.81
#